data_AF-M7W938-F1
#
_entry.id   AF-M7W938-F1
#
_cell.length_a   1.000
_cell.length_b   1.000
_cell.length_c   1.000
_cell.angle_alpha   90.00
_cell.angle_beta   90.00
_cell.angle_gamma   90.00
#
_symmetry.space_group_name_H-M   'P 1'
#
loop_
_entity.id
_entity.type
_entity.pdbx_description
1 polymer ?
#
loop_
_entity_poly.entity_id
_entity_poly.type
_entity_poly.pdbx_seq_one_letter_code
_entity_poly.pdbx_strand_id
1 'polypeptide(L)'
;MNFKLSFNIVEVDLKIKRFVGYKTSLIESDDFYELTKEEALQLIKPKPKEFKFRDEITEEERLQKLIALPKTMIKFKLPDGTELIRNFKPNQTTEDLYNFIMEMCIDIPFVLRKPFGKNNWVINDDTPLYKSKLVPSGVLCIVFLTKDKIQSPFIKEEVLQLYYNTINETNH
;
A
#
# COMPACT_ATOMS: atom_id res chain seq x y z
N MET A 1 3.04 22.52 -23.21
CA MET A 1 3.43 21.08 -23.20
C MET A 1 2.24 20.31 -22.66
N ASN A 2 1.78 19.27 -23.36
CA ASN A 2 0.72 18.41 -22.83
C ASN A 2 1.33 17.46 -21.80
N PHE A 3 1.09 17.73 -20.52
CA PHE A 3 1.49 16.84 -19.43
C PHE A 3 0.72 15.52 -19.57
N LYS A 4 1.43 14.39 -19.55
CA LYS A 4 0.84 13.05 -19.67
C LYS A 4 1.59 12.08 -18.76
N LEU A 5 0.85 11.32 -17.97
CA LEU A 5 1.38 10.23 -17.14
C LEU A 5 1.72 9.01 -18.00
N SER A 6 2.68 8.20 -17.55
CA SER A 6 3.04 6.94 -18.21
C SER A 6 1.96 5.86 -18.08
N PHE A 7 0.96 6.10 -17.22
CA PHE A 7 -0.13 5.17 -16.93
C PHE A 7 -1.50 5.86 -16.98
N ASN A 8 -2.54 5.05 -17.16
CA ASN A 8 -3.92 5.49 -17.09
C ASN A 8 -4.42 5.47 -15.63
N ILE A 9 -4.91 6.61 -15.14
CA ILE A 9 -5.39 6.81 -13.76
C ILE A 9 -6.50 5.81 -13.38
N VAL A 10 -7.43 5.55 -14.30
CA VAL A 10 -8.60 4.68 -14.07
C VAL A 10 -8.18 3.22 -14.04
N GLU A 11 -7.37 2.79 -15.01
CA GLU A 11 -6.92 1.39 -15.11
C GLU A 11 -6.12 0.92 -13.89
N VAL A 12 -5.38 1.83 -13.26
CA VAL A 12 -4.56 1.52 -12.09
C VAL A 12 -5.26 1.77 -10.76
N ASP A 13 -6.55 2.11 -10.79
CA ASP A 13 -7.35 2.47 -9.62
C ASP A 13 -6.67 3.52 -8.72
N LEU A 14 -6.05 4.56 -9.32
CA LEU A 14 -5.34 5.59 -8.55
C LEU A 14 -6.32 6.35 -7.65
N LYS A 15 -5.95 6.50 -6.37
CA LYS A 15 -6.69 7.30 -5.38
C LYS A 15 -5.75 8.24 -4.65
N ILE A 16 -6.08 9.52 -4.66
CA ILE A 16 -5.42 10.54 -3.84
C ILE A 16 -6.36 10.87 -2.69
N LYS A 17 -5.92 10.64 -1.46
CA LYS A 17 -6.74 10.87 -0.25
C LYS A 17 -5.96 11.67 0.77
N ARG A 18 -6.64 12.52 1.53
CA ARG A 18 -6.05 13.12 2.73
C ARG A 18 -6.56 12.37 3.96
N PHE A 19 -5.69 12.02 4.88
CA PHE A 19 -6.12 11.39 6.13
C PHE A 19 -6.98 12.37 6.95
N VAL A 20 -8.22 11.97 7.29
CA VAL A 20 -9.21 12.82 7.99
C VAL A 20 -9.34 12.44 9.48
N GLY A 21 -8.38 11.68 10.03
CA GLY A 21 -8.49 11.17 11.40
C GLY A 21 -9.28 9.86 11.50
N TYR A 22 -9.24 9.25 12.68
CA TYR A 22 -10.04 8.07 13.00
C TYR A 22 -11.39 8.53 13.57
N LYS A 23 -12.49 7.96 13.08
CA LYS A 23 -13.79 8.09 13.74
C LYS A 23 -13.84 7.09 14.89
N THR A 24 -13.79 7.55 16.13
CA THR A 24 -13.83 6.71 17.35
C THR A 24 -15.24 6.57 17.90
N SER A 25 -16.27 6.71 17.06
CA SER A 25 -17.66 6.82 17.51
C SER A 25 -18.35 5.48 17.81
N LEU A 26 -17.69 4.35 17.56
CA LEU A 26 -18.23 3.04 17.91
C LEU A 26 -17.72 2.64 19.29
N ILE A 27 -18.57 2.82 20.30
CA ILE A 27 -18.43 2.19 21.60
C ILE A 27 -19.28 0.92 21.51
N GLU A 28 -18.63 -0.24 21.41
CA GLU A 28 -19.33 -1.53 21.43
C GLU A 28 -19.95 -1.76 22.81
N SER A 29 -21.06 -2.49 22.87
CA SER A 29 -21.69 -2.86 24.15
C SER A 29 -20.85 -3.87 24.92
N ASP A 30 -20.97 -3.91 26.25
CA ASP A 30 -20.20 -4.82 27.11
C ASP A 30 -20.34 -6.31 26.68
N ASP A 31 -21.53 -6.73 26.22
CA ASP A 31 -21.80 -8.08 25.71
C ASP A 31 -20.88 -8.51 24.55
N PHE A 32 -20.32 -7.57 23.78
CA PHE A 32 -19.34 -7.88 22.73
C PHE A 32 -18.04 -8.48 23.30
N TYR A 33 -17.69 -8.09 24.53
CA TYR A 33 -16.49 -8.55 25.22
C TYR A 33 -16.75 -9.81 26.07
N GLU A 34 -17.99 -10.26 26.16
CA GLU A 34 -18.36 -11.50 26.83
C GLU A 34 -18.28 -12.69 25.88
N LEU A 35 -17.67 -13.79 26.34
CA LEU A 35 -17.59 -15.03 25.58
C LEU A 35 -18.97 -15.67 25.45
N THR A 36 -19.40 -15.91 24.22
CA THR A 36 -20.60 -16.71 23.97
C THR A 36 -20.36 -18.18 24.34
N LYS A 37 -21.45 -18.90 24.64
CA LYS A 37 -21.40 -20.35 24.90
C LYS A 37 -20.76 -21.13 23.75
N GLU A 38 -20.98 -20.68 22.51
CA GLU A 38 -20.46 -21.31 21.31
C GLU A 38 -18.95 -21.12 21.18
N GLU A 39 -18.44 -19.92 21.45
CA GLU A 39 -17.00 -19.64 21.49
C GLU A 39 -16.32 -20.40 22.63
N ALA A 40 -16.93 -20.44 23.81
CA ALA A 40 -16.44 -21.24 24.93
C ALA A 40 -16.34 -22.73 24.57
N LEU A 41 -17.35 -23.28 23.90
CA LEU A 41 -17.33 -24.65 23.40
C LEU A 41 -16.26 -24.88 22.31
N GLN A 42 -15.99 -23.89 21.46
CA GLN A 42 -14.89 -23.97 20.49
C GLN A 42 -13.51 -23.98 21.16
N LEU A 43 -13.34 -23.28 22.27
CA LEU A 43 -12.09 -23.28 23.04
C LEU A 43 -11.84 -24.61 23.77
N ILE A 44 -12.92 -25.28 24.21
CA ILE A 44 -12.85 -26.57 24.93
C ILE A 44 -12.70 -27.75 23.96
N LYS A 45 -13.05 -27.60 22.68
CA LYS A 45 -12.87 -28.66 21.67
C LYS A 45 -11.39 -29.08 21.64
N PRO A 46 -11.08 -30.38 21.87
CA PRO A 46 -9.71 -30.85 21.82
C PRO A 46 -9.17 -30.61 20.41
N LYS A 47 -8.15 -29.74 20.29
CA LYS A 47 -7.46 -29.54 19.02
C LYS A 47 -6.85 -30.89 18.62
N PRO A 48 -7.12 -31.41 17.41
CA PRO A 48 -6.47 -32.63 16.98
C PRO A 48 -4.95 -32.43 17.08
N LYS A 49 -4.27 -33.34 17.79
CA LYS A 49 -2.80 -33.35 17.95
C LYS A 49 -2.05 -33.60 16.65
N GLU A 50 -2.72 -33.62 15.50
CA GLU A 50 -2.08 -33.52 14.20
C GLU A 50 -1.57 -32.10 13.96
N PHE A 51 -0.64 -31.66 14.81
CA PHE A 51 0.45 -30.83 14.30
C PHE A 51 1.28 -31.73 13.40
N LYS A 52 0.78 -32.00 12.19
CA LYS A 52 1.70 -32.12 11.07
C LYS A 52 2.39 -30.78 11.07
N PHE A 53 3.67 -30.76 11.43
CA PHE A 53 4.54 -29.71 10.92
C PHE A 53 4.13 -29.61 9.45
N ARG A 54 3.60 -28.46 9.05
CA ARG A 54 3.49 -28.22 7.61
C ARG A 54 4.94 -28.31 7.18
N ASP A 55 5.34 -29.48 6.68
CA ASP A 55 6.49 -29.63 5.84
C ASP A 55 6.27 -28.55 4.79
N GLU A 56 7.00 -27.47 5.02
CA GLU A 56 7.49 -26.58 4.01
C GLU A 56 6.47 -26.33 2.90
N ILE A 57 5.53 -25.40 3.11
CA ILE A 57 5.18 -24.56 1.96
C ILE A 57 6.53 -23.98 1.56
N THR A 58 7.14 -24.55 0.53
CA THR A 58 8.46 -24.12 0.08
C THR A 58 8.34 -22.64 -0.22
N GLU A 59 9.42 -21.89 0.00
CA GLU A 59 9.41 -20.47 -0.36
C GLU A 59 8.97 -20.30 -1.83
N GLU A 60 9.23 -21.28 -2.69
CA GLU A 60 8.73 -21.37 -4.06
C GLU A 60 7.21 -21.41 -4.17
N GLU A 61 6.52 -22.30 -3.45
CA GLU A 61 5.05 -22.35 -3.44
C GLU A 61 4.44 -21.04 -2.90
N ARG A 62 5.08 -20.45 -1.88
CA ARG A 62 4.65 -19.16 -1.33
C ARG A 62 4.79 -18.06 -2.37
N LEU A 63 5.92 -18.01 -3.08
CA LEU A 63 6.18 -17.02 -4.13
C LEU A 63 5.23 -17.22 -5.31
N GLN A 64 4.96 -18.47 -5.73
CA GLN A 64 4.00 -18.76 -6.79
C GLN A 64 2.60 -18.23 -6.47
N LYS A 65 2.14 -18.39 -5.23
CA LYS A 65 0.86 -17.82 -4.77
C LYS A 65 0.84 -16.29 -4.84
N LEU A 66 1.95 -15.64 -4.50
CA LEU A 66 2.06 -14.18 -4.57
C LEU A 66 2.13 -13.66 -6.01
N ILE A 67 2.81 -14.38 -6.90
CA ILE A 67 2.88 -14.07 -8.33
C ILE A 67 1.51 -14.22 -9.00
N ALA A 68 0.74 -15.23 -8.59
CA ALA A 68 -0.58 -15.51 -9.15
C ALA A 68 -1.65 -14.46 -8.81
N LEU A 69 -1.37 -13.53 -7.90
CA LEU A 69 -2.33 -12.46 -7.57
C LEU A 69 -2.48 -11.50 -8.77
N PRO A 70 -3.71 -11.11 -9.14
CA PRO A 70 -3.94 -10.25 -10.29
C PRO A 70 -3.39 -8.83 -10.06
N LYS A 71 -3.46 -8.36 -8.80
CA LYS A 71 -3.02 -7.03 -8.39
C LYS A 71 -2.56 -7.01 -6.95
N THR A 72 -1.64 -6.11 -6.65
CA THR A 72 -1.23 -5.72 -5.30
C THR A 72 -1.49 -4.24 -5.11
N MET A 73 -2.05 -3.86 -3.96
CA MET A 73 -2.35 -2.47 -3.65
C MET A 73 -1.21 -1.87 -2.84
N ILE A 74 -0.59 -0.79 -3.35
CA ILE A 74 0.44 -0.05 -2.65
C ILE A 74 -0.10 1.32 -2.25
N LYS A 75 0.03 1.63 -0.95
CA LYS A 75 -0.28 2.93 -0.37
C LYS A 75 1.02 3.66 -0.05
N PHE A 76 1.19 4.85 -0.61
CA PHE A 76 2.27 5.77 -0.29
C PHE A 76 1.76 6.90 0.60
N LYS A 77 2.48 7.20 1.67
CA LYS A 77 2.17 8.28 2.62
C LYS A 77 3.16 9.42 2.43
N LEU A 78 2.63 10.61 2.14
CA LEU A 78 3.38 11.85 2.05
C LEU A 78 3.46 12.53 3.44
N PRO A 79 4.46 13.42 3.65
CA PRO A 79 4.63 14.13 4.92
C PRO A 79 3.48 15.08 5.31
N ASP A 80 2.66 15.52 4.35
CA ASP A 80 1.50 16.41 4.56
C ASP A 80 0.22 15.65 4.98
N GLY A 81 0.32 14.32 5.13
CA GLY A 81 -0.81 13.43 5.42
C GLY A 81 -1.61 13.02 4.19
N THR A 82 -1.16 13.39 2.99
CA THR A 82 -1.73 12.91 1.72
C THR A 82 -1.28 11.46 1.48
N GLU A 83 -2.20 10.63 1.00
CA GLU A 83 -1.97 9.23 0.64
C GLU A 83 -2.21 9.05 -0.86
N LEU A 84 -1.22 8.48 -1.55
CA LEU A 84 -1.34 7.98 -2.92
C LEU A 84 -1.58 6.48 -2.87
N ILE A 85 -2.68 6.00 -3.43
CA ILE A 85 -3.04 4.57 -3.40
C ILE A 85 -3.21 4.11 -4.83
N ARG A 86 -2.51 3.07 -5.24
CA ARG A 86 -2.55 2.54 -6.62
C ARG A 86 -2.40 1.02 -6.62
N ASN A 87 -3.00 0.38 -7.61
CA ASN A 87 -2.78 -1.03 -7.91
C ASN A 87 -1.57 -1.24 -8.84
N PHE A 88 -0.74 -2.21 -8.50
CA PHE A 88 0.42 -2.69 -9.25
C PHE A 88 0.26 -4.18 -9.53
N LYS A 89 1.02 -4.71 -10.50
CA LYS A 89 1.14 -6.17 -10.69
C LYS A 89 2.23 -6.72 -9.77
N PRO A 90 2.10 -7.93 -9.21
CA PRO A 90 3.13 -8.50 -8.34
C PRO A 90 4.54 -8.58 -8.98
N ASN A 91 4.59 -8.76 -10.30
CA ASN A 91 5.84 -8.85 -11.08
C ASN A 91 6.48 -7.50 -11.42
N GLN A 92 5.81 -6.38 -11.14
CA GLN A 92 6.45 -5.06 -11.23
C GLN A 92 7.61 -4.98 -10.24
N THR A 93 8.51 -4.03 -10.45
CA THR A 93 9.74 -3.89 -9.66
C THR A 93 9.60 -2.78 -8.63
N THR A 94 10.56 -2.72 -7.71
CA THR A 94 10.70 -1.58 -6.81
C THR A 94 11.04 -0.29 -7.58
N GLU A 95 11.78 -0.37 -8.67
CA GLU A 95 12.00 0.74 -9.60
C GLU A 95 10.69 1.33 -10.15
N ASP A 96 9.70 0.49 -10.50
CA ASP A 96 8.38 0.97 -10.93
C ASP A 96 7.68 1.83 -9.86
N LEU A 97 7.92 1.55 -8.57
CA LEU A 97 7.41 2.37 -7.47
C LEU A 97 8.11 3.73 -7.42
N TYR A 98 9.42 3.76 -7.62
CA TYR A 98 10.20 5.00 -7.67
C TYR A 98 9.79 5.86 -8.88
N ASN A 99 9.67 5.26 -10.06
CA ASN A 99 9.21 5.93 -11.28
C ASN A 99 7.82 6.53 -11.08
N PHE A 100 6.90 5.79 -10.48
CA PHE A 100 5.58 6.30 -10.11
C PHE A 100 5.67 7.54 -9.21
N ILE A 101 6.49 7.52 -8.14
CA ILE A 101 6.61 8.69 -7.25
C ILE A 101 7.29 9.89 -7.94
N MET A 102 8.27 9.66 -8.81
CA MET A 102 8.88 10.72 -9.63
C MET A 102 7.87 11.41 -10.56
N GLU A 103 6.94 10.65 -11.14
CA GLU A 103 5.87 11.23 -11.97
C GLU A 103 4.83 12.00 -11.14
N MET A 104 4.53 11.54 -9.93
CA MET A 104 3.46 12.09 -9.09
C MET A 104 3.89 13.30 -8.26
N CYS A 105 5.09 13.27 -7.70
CA CYS A 105 5.56 14.24 -6.71
C CYS A 105 6.50 15.28 -7.33
N ILE A 106 6.68 16.39 -6.62
CA ILE A 106 7.67 17.43 -6.95
C ILE A 106 9.08 16.84 -7.11
N ASP A 107 9.91 17.48 -7.95
CA ASP A 107 11.24 16.99 -8.35
C ASP A 107 12.29 17.17 -7.25
N ILE A 108 12.14 16.40 -6.17
CA ILE A 108 13.01 16.41 -5.00
C ILE A 108 13.50 14.99 -4.73
N PRO A 109 14.81 14.80 -4.44
CA PRO A 109 15.33 13.49 -4.06
C PRO A 109 14.54 12.89 -2.90
N PHE A 110 14.17 11.62 -3.00
CA PHE A 110 13.41 10.91 -1.98
C PHE A 110 13.85 9.46 -1.86
N VAL A 111 13.43 8.84 -0.76
CA VAL A 111 13.53 7.39 -0.54
C VAL A 111 12.21 6.85 -0.03
N LEU A 112 11.98 5.56 -0.32
CA LEU A 112 10.80 4.84 0.13
C LEU A 112 11.13 4.01 1.38
N ARG A 113 10.25 4.09 2.38
CA ARG A 113 10.45 3.39 3.65
C ARG A 113 9.17 2.68 4.10
N LYS A 114 9.27 1.45 4.56
CA LYS A 114 8.20 0.73 5.27
C LYS A 114 7.95 1.38 6.64
N PRO A 115 6.71 1.50 7.11
CA PRO A 115 6.40 2.18 8.36
C PRO A 115 7.04 1.51 9.60
N PHE A 116 7.25 0.20 9.56
CA PHE A 116 7.75 -0.59 10.69
C PHE A 116 8.89 -1.52 10.29
N GLY A 117 9.74 -1.90 11.26
CA GLY A 117 10.78 -2.93 11.12
C GLY A 117 12.22 -2.40 11.01
N LYS A 118 13.18 -3.29 11.33
CA LYS A 118 14.61 -3.12 11.03
C LYS A 118 14.82 -3.30 9.51
N ASN A 119 15.67 -2.49 8.88
CA ASN A 119 15.85 -2.44 7.41
C ASN A 119 14.55 -2.15 6.66
N ASN A 120 13.95 -1.00 6.97
CA ASN A 120 12.70 -0.57 6.36
C ASN A 120 12.88 0.23 5.07
N TRP A 121 14.11 0.47 4.61
CA TRP A 121 14.35 1.08 3.31
C TRP A 121 13.96 0.12 2.19
N VAL A 122 13.28 0.66 1.18
CA VAL A 122 13.07 -0.03 -0.10
C VAL A 122 14.15 0.48 -1.03
N ILE A 123 14.94 -0.41 -1.61
CA ILE A 123 16.02 -0.04 -2.53
C ILE A 123 15.40 0.20 -3.91
N ASN A 124 15.92 1.19 -4.63
CA ASN A 124 15.54 1.42 -6.02
C ASN A 124 16.33 0.46 -6.92
N ASP A 125 15.77 -0.72 -7.18
CA ASP A 125 16.34 -1.76 -8.03
C ASP A 125 15.24 -2.55 -8.77
N ASP A 126 15.67 -3.56 -9.52
CA ASP A 126 14.84 -4.45 -10.33
C ASP A 126 14.14 -5.55 -9.53
N THR A 127 14.17 -5.51 -8.19
CA THR A 127 13.55 -6.53 -7.35
C THR A 127 12.02 -6.53 -7.51
N PRO A 128 11.41 -7.67 -7.87
CA PRO A 128 9.95 -7.77 -7.99
C PRO A 128 9.22 -7.52 -6.67
N LEU A 129 8.03 -6.91 -6.72
CA LEU A 129 7.23 -6.57 -5.53
C LEU A 129 6.90 -7.79 -4.65
N TYR A 130 6.67 -8.96 -5.26
CA TYR A 130 6.40 -10.20 -4.53
C TYR A 130 7.61 -10.69 -3.70
N LYS A 131 8.84 -10.39 -4.12
CA LYS A 131 10.07 -10.65 -3.35
C LYS A 131 10.32 -9.57 -2.30
N SER A 132 9.92 -8.33 -2.58
CA SER A 132 10.09 -7.18 -1.67
C SER A 132 9.15 -7.16 -0.46
N LYS A 133 8.33 -8.20 -0.25
CA LYS A 133 7.31 -8.28 0.82
C LYS A 133 6.30 -7.14 0.75
N LEU A 134 5.92 -6.73 -0.47
CA LEU A 134 4.93 -5.68 -0.75
C LEU A 134 3.63 -6.24 -1.36
N VAL A 135 3.51 -7.57 -1.41
CA VAL A 135 2.35 -8.32 -1.93
C VAL A 135 1.79 -9.16 -0.78
N PRO A 136 0.46 -9.20 -0.56
CA PRO A 136 -0.64 -8.73 -1.42
C PRO A 136 -0.97 -7.23 -1.31
N SER A 137 -0.39 -6.54 -0.33
CA SER A 137 -0.54 -5.10 -0.17
C SER A 137 0.65 -4.52 0.58
N GLY A 138 0.99 -3.27 0.31
CA GLY A 138 2.11 -2.58 0.95
C GLY A 138 1.76 -1.17 1.39
N VAL A 139 2.39 -0.71 2.47
CA VAL A 139 2.38 0.69 2.89
C VAL A 139 3.81 1.20 2.90
N LEU A 140 4.04 2.32 2.24
CA LEU A 140 5.33 2.99 2.13
C LEU A 140 5.18 4.46 2.52
N CYS A 141 6.17 4.99 3.23
CA CYS A 141 6.32 6.40 3.52
C CYS A 141 7.33 6.99 2.55
N ILE A 142 6.99 8.13 1.97
CA ILE A 142 7.91 8.93 1.13
C ILE A 142 8.69 9.84 2.05
N VAL A 143 10.02 9.75 2.01
CA VAL A 143 10.92 10.59 2.81
C VAL A 143 11.76 11.41 1.85
N PHE A 144 11.55 12.73 1.84
CA PHE A 144 12.36 13.65 1.03
C PHE A 144 13.75 13.85 1.66
N LEU A 145 14.78 13.76 0.83
CA LEU A 145 16.18 13.92 1.19
C LEU A 145 16.62 15.37 0.93
N THR A 146 16.01 16.31 1.65
CA THR A 146 16.45 17.71 1.64
C THR A 146 16.58 18.26 3.06
N LYS A 147 17.41 19.28 3.21
CA LYS A 147 17.50 20.09 4.44
C LYS A 147 16.55 21.28 4.43
N ASP A 148 16.05 21.64 3.25
CA ASP A 148 15.20 22.81 3.09
C ASP A 148 13.76 22.51 3.50
N LYS A 149 13.09 23.52 4.06
CA LYS A 149 11.66 23.44 4.34
C LYS A 149 10.90 23.54 3.03
N ILE A 150 10.41 22.40 2.54
CA ILE A 150 9.52 22.34 1.40
C ILE A 150 8.09 22.62 1.87
N GLN A 151 7.39 23.50 1.16
CA GLN A 151 5.97 23.73 1.40
C GLN A 151 5.11 22.72 0.64
N SER A 152 4.04 22.25 1.29
CA SER A 152 2.96 21.49 0.67
C SER A 152 2.22 22.36 -0.36
N PRO A 153 1.65 21.79 -1.45
CA PRO A 153 1.48 20.34 -1.70
C PRO A 153 2.72 19.66 -2.28
N PHE A 154 2.93 18.39 -1.93
CA PHE A 154 4.04 17.59 -2.45
C PHE A 154 3.74 16.89 -3.79
N ILE A 155 2.47 16.84 -4.19
CA ILE A 155 2.03 16.33 -5.48
C ILE A 155 2.09 17.47 -6.49
N LYS A 156 2.58 17.18 -7.70
CA LYS A 156 2.62 18.13 -8.82
C LYS A 156 1.23 18.67 -9.14
N GLU A 157 1.14 19.96 -9.47
CA GLU A 157 -0.14 20.62 -9.73
C GLU A 157 -0.83 20.02 -10.96
N GLU A 158 -0.06 19.73 -12.01
CA GLU A 158 -0.54 19.13 -13.26
C GLU A 158 -1.15 17.75 -13.03
N VAL A 159 -0.58 16.99 -12.09
CA VAL A 159 -1.09 15.67 -11.68
C VAL A 159 -2.43 15.80 -10.97
N LEU A 160 -2.56 16.77 -10.06
CA LEU A 160 -3.82 17.02 -9.35
C LEU A 160 -4.91 17.46 -10.33
N GLN A 161 -4.61 18.40 -11.22
CA GLN A 161 -5.55 18.85 -12.26
C GLN A 161 -6.01 17.68 -13.14
N LEU A 162 -5.07 16.87 -13.65
CA LEU A 162 -5.40 15.69 -14.44
C LEU A 162 -6.28 14.71 -13.67
N TYR A 163 -5.94 14.41 -12.41
CA TYR A 163 -6.68 13.49 -11.56
C TYR A 163 -8.13 13.93 -11.35
N TYR A 164 -8.35 15.20 -10.97
CA TYR A 164 -9.70 15.72 -10.75
C TYR A 164 -10.52 15.78 -12.04
N ASN A 165 -9.88 16.14 -13.16
CA ASN A 165 -10.56 16.13 -14.46
C ASN A 165 -11.02 14.72 -14.84
N THR A 166 -10.12 13.72 -14.74
CA THR A 166 -10.47 12.32 -15.05
C THR A 166 -11.59 11.78 -14.16
N ILE A 167 -11.58 12.09 -12.86
CA ILE A 167 -12.64 11.62 -11.95
C ILE A 167 -13.98 12.27 -12.28
N ASN A 168 -13.99 13.57 -12.55
CA ASN A 168 -15.21 14.29 -12.90
C ASN A 168 -15.81 13.74 -14.21
N GLU A 169 -14.98 13.42 -15.20
CA GLU A 169 -15.43 12.80 -16.45
C GLU A 169 -16.02 11.40 -16.24
N THR A 170 -15.45 10.57 -15.34
CA THR A 170 -15.98 9.23 -15.07
C THR A 170 -17.27 9.19 -14.25
N ASN A 171 -17.64 10.28 -13.58
CA ASN A 171 -18.87 10.36 -12.77
C ASN A 171 -20.06 10.98 -13.53
N HIS A 172 -19.87 11.33 -14.81
CA HIS A 172 -20.90 11.80 -15.74
C HIS A 172 -21.22 10.73 -16.78
#